data_AF-A0AAN9ELM3-F1
#
_entry.id   AF-A0AAN9ELM3-F1
#
_cell.length_a   1.000
_cell.length_b   1.000
_cell.length_c   1.000
_cell.angle_alpha   90.00
_cell.angle_beta   90.00
_cell.angle_gamma   90.00
#
_symmetry.space_group_name_H-M   'P 1'
#
loop_
_entity.id
_entity.type
_entity.pdbx_description
1 polymer ?
#
loop_
_entity_poly.entity_id
_entity_poly.type
_entity_poly.pdbx_seq_one_letter_code
_entity_poly.pdbx_strand_id
1 'polypeptide(L)'
;MTGVPVSEEGGGGGGSVSLDMLKQIMAQFAKERDWDQFHSPRNLLLALVGEVGELSEIFQWKGEVPKGLPDWKEEEKVHLGEELSDVLLYLVRLSDICGVDLGKAALRKVELNAIKYPAKVLKEEVSSKQEQNSTTTNSNGIGTEGD
;
A
#
# COMPACT_ATOMS: atom_id res chain seq x y z
N MET A 1 -37.68 9.02 -1.52
CA MET A 1 -36.91 8.86 -2.77
C MET A 1 -36.69 10.22 -3.40
N THR A 2 -35.56 10.86 -3.13
CA THR A 2 -35.07 12.01 -3.90
C THR A 2 -33.58 11.79 -4.09
N GLY A 3 -33.21 11.32 -5.28
CA GLY A 3 -31.83 11.04 -5.65
C GLY A 3 -30.99 12.31 -5.61
N VAL A 4 -29.74 12.15 -5.16
CA VAL A 4 -28.70 13.16 -5.30
C VAL A 4 -28.46 13.36 -6.80
N PRO A 5 -28.42 14.60 -7.32
CA PRO A 5 -28.13 14.84 -8.72
C PRO A 5 -26.64 14.59 -8.94
N VAL A 6 -26.31 13.50 -9.62
CA VAL A 6 -25.00 13.34 -10.23
C VAL A 6 -25.04 14.18 -11.52
N SER A 7 -24.39 15.33 -11.50
CA SER A 7 -24.19 16.14 -12.69
C SER A 7 -23.31 15.37 -13.67
N GLU A 8 -23.93 14.78 -14.68
CA GLU A 8 -23.25 14.30 -15.89
C GLU A 8 -22.87 15.51 -16.75
N GLU A 9 -21.63 15.99 -16.60
CA GLU A 9 -20.94 16.68 -17.68
C GLU A 9 -19.88 15.73 -18.26
N GLY A 10 -20.02 15.44 -19.54
CA GLY A 10 -19.14 14.54 -20.27
C GLY A 10 -17.80 15.16 -20.64
N GLY A 11 -16.78 14.30 -20.76
CA GLY A 11 -15.55 14.57 -21.51
C GLY A 11 -14.24 14.32 -20.76
N GLY A 12 -13.71 13.09 -20.87
CA GLY A 12 -12.27 12.79 -20.88
C GLY A 12 -11.37 13.55 -19.91
N GLY A 13 -11.48 13.25 -18.61
CA GLY A 13 -10.55 13.71 -17.59
C GLY A 13 -10.87 13.01 -16.28
N GLY A 14 -10.53 11.72 -16.17
CA GLY A 14 -10.73 10.94 -14.96
C GLY A 14 -9.91 11.53 -13.82
N GLY A 15 -10.48 12.51 -13.11
CA GLY A 15 -9.86 13.12 -11.94
C GLY A 15 -9.59 12.03 -10.92
N SER A 16 -8.34 11.93 -10.46
CA SER A 16 -7.98 11.01 -9.39
C SER A 16 -8.80 11.31 -8.13
N VAL A 17 -9.43 10.30 -7.55
CA VAL A 17 -10.13 10.43 -6.26
C VAL A 17 -9.09 10.66 -5.15
N SER A 18 -9.25 11.71 -4.36
CA SER A 18 -8.36 12.05 -3.24
C SER A 18 -9.03 11.83 -1.88
N LEU A 19 -8.24 11.67 -0.82
CA LEU A 19 -8.77 11.56 0.55
C LEU A 19 -9.57 12.82 0.95
N ASP A 20 -9.14 14.00 0.49
CA ASP A 20 -9.86 15.25 0.74
C ASP A 20 -11.23 15.29 0.01
N MET A 21 -11.29 14.75 -1.21
CA MET A 21 -12.55 14.62 -1.95
C MET A 21 -13.52 13.68 -1.22
N LEU A 22 -13.03 12.50 -0.78
CA LEU A 22 -13.83 11.55 -0.01
C LEU A 22 -14.32 12.18 1.30
N LYS A 23 -13.44 12.87 2.03
CA LYS A 23 -13.78 13.60 3.27
C LYS A 23 -14.93 14.58 3.04
N GLN A 24 -14.86 15.39 1.98
CA GLN A 24 -15.90 16.37 1.64
C GLN A 24 -17.23 15.69 1.29
N ILE A 25 -17.21 14.65 0.46
CA ILE A 25 -18.41 13.89 0.09
C ILE A 25 -19.06 13.27 1.33
N MET A 26 -18.27 12.65 2.20
CA MET A 26 -18.77 12.03 3.43
C MET A 26 -19.34 13.04 4.42
N ALA A 27 -18.67 14.18 4.61
CA ALA A 27 -19.17 15.24 5.47
C ALA A 27 -20.52 15.78 4.98
N GLN A 28 -20.66 15.98 3.65
CA GLN A 28 -21.91 16.40 3.06
C GLN A 28 -23.01 15.34 3.19
N PHE A 29 -22.68 14.07 2.92
CA PHE A 29 -23.61 12.94 3.05
C PHE A 29 -24.17 12.80 4.47
N ALA A 30 -23.30 12.95 5.48
CA ALA A 30 -23.67 12.89 6.88
C ALA A 30 -24.55 14.08 7.29
N LYS A 31 -24.20 15.28 6.85
CA LYS A 31 -24.96 16.52 7.13
C LYS A 31 -26.37 16.46 6.56
N GLU A 32 -26.54 15.97 5.33
CA GLU A 32 -27.85 15.81 4.68
C GLU A 32 -28.79 14.88 5.44
N ARG A 33 -28.24 13.96 6.23
CA ARG A 33 -28.99 12.96 7.00
C ARG A 33 -29.06 13.28 8.49
N ASP A 34 -28.51 14.43 8.90
CA ASP A 34 -28.35 14.80 10.31
C ASP A 34 -27.61 13.73 11.14
N TRP A 35 -26.65 13.04 10.53
CA TRP A 35 -25.94 11.92 11.15
C TRP A 35 -24.76 12.35 12.03
N ASP A 36 -24.38 13.63 11.98
CA ASP A 36 -23.24 14.14 12.76
C ASP A 36 -23.43 13.95 14.27
N GLN A 37 -24.67 13.90 14.76
CA GLN A 37 -24.98 13.56 16.15
C GLN A 37 -24.53 12.15 16.57
N PHE A 38 -24.40 11.21 15.63
CA PHE A 38 -23.99 9.83 15.88
C PHE A 38 -22.48 9.62 15.63
N HIS A 39 -21.82 10.57 14.95
CA HIS A 39 -20.41 10.50 14.54
C HIS A 39 -19.43 10.95 15.62
N SER A 40 -19.55 10.42 16.84
CA SER A 40 -18.47 10.56 17.82
C SER A 40 -17.24 9.72 17.40
N PRO A 41 -15.99 10.12 17.77
CA PRO A 41 -14.80 9.34 17.44
C PRO A 41 -14.89 7.87 17.85
N ARG A 42 -15.47 7.59 19.03
CA ARG A 42 -15.67 6.22 19.51
C ARG A 42 -16.62 5.43 18.62
N ASN A 43 -17.74 6.02 18.21
CA ASN A 43 -18.72 5.31 17.40
C ASN A 43 -18.17 5.01 16.00
N LEU A 44 -17.46 5.96 15.40
CA LEU A 44 -16.80 5.77 14.10
C LEU A 44 -15.71 4.70 14.17
N LEU A 45 -14.93 4.66 15.25
CA LEU A 45 -13.96 3.59 15.46
C LEU A 45 -14.63 2.22 15.59
N LEU A 46 -15.75 2.12 16.30
CA LEU A 46 -16.47 0.85 16.43
C LEU A 46 -17.11 0.39 15.11
N ALA A 47 -17.64 1.33 14.31
CA ALA A 47 -18.11 1.03 12.96
C ALA A 47 -16.97 0.54 12.07
N LEU A 48 -15.82 1.23 12.06
CA LEU A 48 -14.61 0.79 11.36
C LEU A 48 -14.19 -0.64 11.73
N VAL A 49 -14.27 -1.01 13.01
CA VAL A 49 -13.97 -2.37 13.46
C VAL A 49 -14.98 -3.38 12.92
N GLY A 50 -16.26 -2.99 12.81
CA GLY A 50 -17.30 -3.77 12.16
C GLY A 50 -16.95 -4.11 10.71
N GLU A 51 -16.62 -3.07 9.91
CA GLU A 51 -16.26 -3.26 8.48
C GLU A 51 -14.98 -4.08 8.30
N VAL A 52 -14.01 -3.96 9.21
CA VAL A 52 -12.83 -4.84 9.21
C VAL A 52 -13.23 -6.29 9.49
N GLY A 53 -14.26 -6.51 10.30
CA GLY A 53 -14.89 -7.81 10.53
C GLY A 53 -15.50 -8.36 9.25
N GLU A 54 -16.36 -7.59 8.58
CA GLU A 54 -17.00 -7.97 7.30
C GLU A 54 -15.96 -8.28 6.22
N LEU A 55 -14.95 -7.41 6.07
CA LEU A 55 -13.79 -7.68 5.21
C LEU A 55 -13.08 -8.99 5.57
N SER A 56 -12.95 -9.31 6.86
CA SER A 56 -12.31 -10.55 7.31
C SER A 56 -13.16 -11.78 6.98
N GLU A 57 -14.49 -11.67 7.02
CA GLU A 57 -15.42 -12.75 6.70
C GLU A 57 -15.26 -13.26 5.26
N ILE A 58 -14.88 -12.38 4.33
CA ILE A 58 -14.57 -12.75 2.94
C ILE A 58 -13.43 -13.77 2.87
N PHE A 59 -12.43 -13.65 3.75
CA PHE A 59 -11.23 -14.49 3.74
C PHE A 59 -11.27 -15.65 4.72
N GLN A 60 -12.18 -15.65 5.70
CA GLN A 60 -12.11 -16.54 6.87
C GLN A 60 -12.02 -18.05 6.54
N TRP A 61 -12.62 -18.48 5.41
CA TRP A 61 -12.63 -19.88 4.95
C TRP A 61 -11.79 -20.11 3.68
N LYS A 62 -11.08 -19.09 3.21
CA LYS A 62 -10.16 -19.22 2.09
C LYS A 62 -8.82 -19.76 2.62
N GLY A 63 -8.21 -20.69 1.89
CA GLY A 63 -6.84 -21.13 2.14
C GLY A 63 -5.84 -20.04 1.74
N GLU A 64 -4.69 -20.44 1.20
CA GLU A 64 -3.79 -19.46 0.59
C GLU A 64 -4.48 -18.76 -0.59
N VAL A 65 -4.56 -17.43 -0.53
CA VAL A 65 -5.16 -16.61 -1.59
C VAL A 65 -4.05 -16.02 -2.46
N PRO A 66 -3.95 -16.40 -3.74
CA PRO A 66 -2.92 -15.89 -4.63
C PRO A 66 -3.14 -14.41 -4.96
N LYS A 67 -2.03 -13.69 -5.17
CA LYS A 67 -2.06 -12.29 -5.61
C LYS A 67 -2.86 -12.16 -6.90
N GLY A 68 -3.71 -11.13 -6.97
CA GLY A 68 -4.52 -10.83 -8.15
C GLY A 68 -5.81 -11.64 -8.26
N LEU A 69 -6.09 -12.52 -7.28
CA LEU A 69 -7.38 -13.22 -7.15
C LEU A 69 -7.84 -13.94 -8.44
N PRO A 70 -6.97 -14.72 -9.12
CA PRO A 70 -7.29 -15.38 -10.39
C PRO A 70 -8.50 -16.32 -10.32
N ASP A 71 -8.71 -16.96 -9.16
CA ASP A 71 -9.78 -17.95 -8.96
C ASP A 71 -11.07 -17.35 -8.37
N TRP A 72 -11.13 -16.02 -8.24
CA TRP A 72 -12.30 -15.32 -7.70
C TRP A 72 -13.22 -14.88 -8.82
N LYS A 73 -14.51 -15.06 -8.59
CA LYS A 73 -15.56 -14.53 -9.47
C LYS A 73 -15.60 -13.01 -9.37
N GLU A 74 -16.16 -12.37 -10.40
CA GLU A 74 -16.28 -10.92 -10.42
C GLU A 74 -17.16 -10.42 -9.27
N GLU A 75 -18.22 -11.14 -8.91
CA GLU A 75 -19.06 -10.78 -7.77
C GLU A 75 -18.29 -10.80 -6.43
N GLU A 76 -17.37 -11.75 -6.24
CA GLU A 76 -16.52 -11.81 -5.05
C GLU A 76 -15.54 -10.63 -5.00
N LYS A 77 -15.02 -10.20 -6.16
CA LYS A 77 -14.13 -9.03 -6.24
C LYS A 77 -14.86 -7.72 -6.02
N VAL A 78 -16.11 -7.62 -6.51
CA VAL A 78 -16.98 -6.47 -6.24
C VAL A 78 -17.24 -6.36 -4.74
N HIS A 79 -17.67 -7.47 -4.11
CA HIS A 79 -17.91 -7.49 -2.66
C HIS A 79 -16.65 -7.16 -1.84
N LEU A 80 -15.49 -7.71 -2.23
CA LEU A 80 -14.21 -7.30 -1.62
C LEU A 80 -13.94 -5.79 -1.77
N GLY A 81 -14.28 -5.22 -2.92
CA GLY A 81 -14.15 -3.78 -3.17
C GLY A 81 -15.08 -2.94 -2.30
N GLU A 82 -16.29 -3.42 -2.03
CA GLU A 82 -17.26 -2.79 -1.12
C GLU A 82 -16.70 -2.74 0.31
N GLU A 83 -16.30 -3.88 0.87
CA GLU A 83 -15.77 -3.93 2.24
C GLU A 83 -14.46 -3.15 2.43
N LEU A 84 -13.57 -3.19 1.43
CA LEU A 84 -12.37 -2.34 1.43
C LEU A 84 -12.73 -0.84 1.41
N SER A 85 -13.80 -0.47 0.70
CA SER A 85 -14.27 0.91 0.62
C SER A 85 -14.89 1.34 1.93
N ASP A 86 -15.68 0.50 2.59
CA ASP A 86 -16.31 0.85 3.87
C ASP A 86 -15.26 1.07 4.97
N VAL A 87 -14.22 0.21 5.04
CA VAL A 87 -13.05 0.43 5.90
C VAL A 87 -12.38 1.78 5.60
N LEU A 88 -12.14 2.09 4.33
CA LEU A 88 -11.52 3.36 3.92
C LEU A 88 -12.39 4.56 4.33
N LEU A 89 -13.69 4.52 4.04
CA LEU A 89 -14.62 5.61 4.27
C LEU A 89 -14.75 5.89 5.78
N TYR A 90 -14.93 4.88 6.62
CA TYR A 90 -14.95 5.10 8.07
C TYR A 90 -13.62 5.63 8.60
N LEU A 91 -12.48 5.19 8.08
CA LEU A 91 -11.18 5.73 8.46
C LEU A 91 -11.02 7.20 8.07
N VAL A 92 -11.45 7.58 6.86
CA VAL A 92 -11.46 8.98 6.40
C VAL A 92 -12.37 9.83 7.29
N ARG A 93 -13.60 9.37 7.56
CA ARG A 93 -14.54 10.11 8.43
C ARG A 93 -14.03 10.23 9.87
N LEU A 94 -13.44 9.17 10.41
CA LEU A 94 -12.82 9.21 11.73
C LEU A 94 -11.67 10.24 11.77
N SER A 95 -10.83 10.29 10.73
CA SER A 95 -9.74 11.27 10.66
C SER A 95 -10.26 12.71 10.62
N ASP A 96 -11.35 12.96 9.88
CA ASP A 96 -12.00 14.25 9.76
C ASP A 96 -12.53 14.74 11.11
N ILE A 97 -13.32 13.89 11.80
CA ILE A 97 -13.85 14.21 13.13
C ILE A 97 -12.72 14.40 14.17
N CYS A 98 -11.60 13.70 14.02
CA CYS A 98 -10.43 13.88 14.90
C CYS A 98 -9.54 15.06 14.53
N GLY A 99 -9.81 15.77 13.43
CA GLY A 99 -8.95 16.86 12.93
C GLY A 99 -7.58 16.41 12.45
N VAL A 100 -7.46 15.18 11.95
CA VAL A 100 -6.22 14.59 11.46
C VAL A 100 -6.18 14.64 9.94
N ASP A 101 -5.13 15.26 9.39
CA ASP A 101 -4.81 15.14 7.97
C ASP A 101 -4.25 13.75 7.68
N LEU A 102 -5.14 12.83 7.28
CA LEU A 102 -4.81 11.42 7.08
C LEU A 102 -3.75 11.23 5.98
N GLY A 103 -3.79 12.02 4.91
CA GLY A 103 -2.82 11.96 3.82
C GLY A 103 -1.41 12.32 4.30
N LYS A 104 -1.27 13.45 5.00
CA LYS A 104 0.02 13.84 5.59
C LYS A 104 0.50 12.84 6.64
N ALA A 105 -0.40 12.33 7.47
CA ALA A 105 -0.08 11.33 8.49
C ALA A 105 0.44 10.02 7.87
N ALA A 106 -0.19 9.55 6.78
CA ALA A 106 0.23 8.36 6.05
C ALA A 106 1.62 8.53 5.40
N LEU A 107 1.87 9.66 4.72
CA LEU A 107 3.16 9.96 4.12
C LEU A 107 4.30 9.97 5.16
N ARG A 108 4.10 10.68 6.27
CA ARG A 108 5.06 10.69 7.39
C ARG A 108 5.29 9.26 7.92
N LYS A 109 4.24 8.44 8.00
CA LYS A 109 4.36 7.06 8.50
C LYS A 109 5.16 6.18 7.54
N VAL A 110 5.04 6.37 6.23
CA VAL A 110 5.85 5.67 5.22
C VAL A 110 7.34 6.02 5.37
N GLU A 111 7.68 7.30 5.54
CA GLU A 111 9.06 7.74 5.78
C GLU A 111 9.66 7.07 7.04
N LEU A 112 8.91 7.07 8.14
CA LEU A 112 9.33 6.42 9.38
C LEU A 112 9.49 4.89 9.22
N ASN A 113 8.63 4.26 8.42
CA ASN A 113 8.72 2.83 8.14
C ASN A 113 9.96 2.51 7.28
N ALA A 114 10.33 3.36 6.33
CA ALA A 114 11.54 3.19 5.51
C ALA A 114 12.83 3.27 6.35
N ILE A 115 12.85 4.12 7.38
CA ILE A 115 13.95 4.18 8.35
C ILE A 115 13.98 2.90 9.21
N LYS A 116 12.80 2.42 9.66
CA LYS A 116 12.69 1.23 10.50
C LYS A 116 13.03 -0.07 9.74
N TYR A 117 12.72 -0.14 8.46
CA TYR A 117 12.91 -1.30 7.59
C TYR A 117 13.65 -0.91 6.31
N PRO A 118 14.98 -0.68 6.38
CA PRO A 118 15.75 -0.27 5.22
C PRO A 118 15.79 -1.36 4.16
N ALA A 119 15.76 -0.97 2.88
CA ALA A 119 15.99 -1.89 1.77
C ALA A 119 17.40 -2.49 1.89
N LYS A 120 17.51 -3.82 1.81
CA LYS A 120 18.82 -4.46 1.70
C LYS A 120 19.43 -4.08 0.36
N VAL A 121 20.57 -3.39 0.38
CA VAL A 121 21.39 -3.19 -0.81
C VAL A 121 21.96 -4.55 -1.18
N LEU A 122 21.44 -5.18 -2.24
CA LEU A 122 22.13 -6.28 -2.89
C LEU A 122 23.39 -5.69 -3.53
N LYS A 123 24.53 -5.79 -2.84
CA LYS A 123 25.82 -5.62 -3.49
C LYS A 123 25.95 -6.79 -4.46
N GLU A 124 25.79 -6.53 -5.74
CA GLU A 124 26.38 -7.38 -6.77
C GLU A 124 27.88 -7.40 -6.49
N GLU A 125 28.38 -8.50 -5.91
CA GLU A 125 29.80 -8.77 -5.91
C GLU A 125 30.23 -8.91 -7.38
N VAL A 126 30.70 -7.80 -7.95
CA VAL A 126 31.55 -7.83 -9.14
C VAL A 126 32.74 -8.68 -8.74
N SER A 127 32.68 -9.97 -9.08
CA SER A 127 33.77 -10.91 -9.05
C SER A 127 34.82 -10.44 -10.05
N SER A 128 35.64 -9.47 -9.65
CA SER A 128 36.87 -9.11 -10.33
C SER A 128 37.89 -10.22 -10.09
N LYS A 129 37.76 -11.31 -10.85
CA LYS A 129 38.86 -12.26 -11.10
C LYS A 129 39.78 -11.70 -12.19
N GLN A 130 40.66 -10.77 -11.83
CA GLN A 130 41.96 -10.47 -12.48
C GLN A 130 42.80 -9.84 -11.34
N GLU A 131 44.03 -10.20 -10.99
CA GLU A 131 45.16 -10.61 -11.82
C GLU A 131 46.30 -10.98 -10.84
N GLN A 132 46.69 -12.25 -10.73
CA GLN A 132 47.98 -12.64 -10.14
C GLN A 132 48.51 -13.87 -10.87
N ASN A 133 49.27 -13.64 -11.95
CA ASN A 133 50.46 -14.43 -12.20
C ASN A 133 51.40 -13.67 -13.14
N SER A 134 52.28 -12.87 -12.53
CA SER A 134 53.42 -12.24 -13.20
C SER A 134 54.63 -12.41 -12.28
N THR A 135 55.29 -13.56 -12.30
CA THR A 135 56.73 -13.69 -11.98
C THR A 135 57.26 -15.00 -12.56
N THR A 136 57.74 -14.99 -13.81
CA THR A 136 58.79 -15.90 -14.26
C THR A 136 59.88 -15.05 -14.88
N THR A 137 60.85 -14.65 -14.06
CA THR A 137 62.21 -14.35 -14.51
C THR A 137 63.15 -14.51 -13.32
N ASN A 138 63.91 -15.60 -13.24
CA ASN A 138 65.35 -15.44 -13.26
C ASN A 138 66.10 -16.74 -13.54
N SER A 139 67.04 -16.56 -14.46
CA SER A 139 68.13 -17.42 -14.89
C SER A 139 69.02 -17.93 -13.76
N ASN A 140 69.45 -19.19 -13.88
CA ASN A 140 70.74 -19.65 -13.38
C ASN A 140 71.38 -20.55 -14.44
N GLY A 141 72.41 -20.03 -15.10
CA GLY A 141 73.43 -20.83 -15.78
C GLY A 141 74.57 -21.19 -14.82
N ILE A 142 75.55 -21.93 -15.34
CA ILE A 142 76.72 -22.59 -14.71
C ILE A 142 76.38 -24.06 -14.35
N GLY A 143 76.99 -25.11 -14.90
CA GLY A 143 78.18 -25.30 -15.73
C GLY A 143 78.83 -26.66 -15.39
N THR A 144 79.46 -27.32 -16.39
CA THR A 144 80.46 -28.43 -16.33
C THR A 144 79.96 -29.81 -15.83
N GLU A 145 80.42 -31.00 -16.23
CA GLU A 145 81.35 -31.67 -17.18
C GLU A 145 81.03 -33.19 -16.93
N GLY A 146 81.29 -34.20 -17.76
CA GLY A 146 82.11 -34.37 -18.95
C GLY A 146 81.98 -35.82 -19.49
N ASP A 147 82.70 -36.05 -20.60
CA ASP A 147 83.12 -37.28 -21.28
C ASP A 147 82.29 -38.58 -21.22
#